data_AF-A0A520R7T8-F1
#
_entry.id   AF-A0A520R7T8-F1
#
_cell.length_a   1.000
_cell.length_b   1.000
_cell.length_c   1.000
_cell.angle_alpha   90.00
_cell.angle_beta   90.00
_cell.angle_gamma   90.00
#
_symmetry.space_group_name_H-M   'P 1'
#
loop_
_entity.id
_entity.type
_entity.pdbx_description
1 polymer ?
#
loop_
_entity_poly.entity_id
_entity_poly.type
_entity_poly.pdbx_seq_one_letter_code
_entity_poly.pdbx_strand_id
1 'polypeptide(L)' 'MKTELNIKRFAGKVAWVTGASSGIGEATARAFADEGAALILFGRGVDAL' A
#
# COMPACT_ATOMS: atom_id res chain seq x y z
N MET A 1 -23.28 -17.19 15.82
CA MET A 1 -22.69 -16.07 15.05
C MET A 1 -21.21 -16.03 15.38
N LYS A 2 -20.33 -16.49 14.49
CA LYS A 2 -18.88 -16.32 14.66
C LYS A 2 -18.53 -14.97 14.05
N THR A 3 -18.19 -13.99 14.87
CA THR A 3 -17.62 -12.73 14.42
C THR A 3 -16.16 -13.00 14.08
N GLU A 4 -15.86 -13.30 12.82
CA GLU A 4 -14.49 -13.24 12.35
C GLU A 4 -14.04 -11.78 12.39
N LEU A 5 -13.03 -11.48 13.19
CA LEU A 5 -12.34 -10.20 13.12
C LEU A 5 -11.71 -10.10 11.73
N ASN A 6 -12.20 -9.18 10.91
CA ASN A 6 -11.64 -8.92 9.58
C ASN A 6 -10.30 -8.19 9.72
N ILE A 7 -9.23 -8.96 9.94
CA ILE A 7 -7.87 -8.43 9.97
C ILE A 7 -7.46 -8.11 8.55
N LYS A 8 -7.19 -6.82 8.30
CA LYS A 8 -6.64 -6.32 7.03
C LYS A 8 -5.41 -7.13 6.64
N ARG A 9 -5.35 -7.58 5.37
CA ARG A 9 -4.44 -8.64 4.93
C ARG A 9 -2.96 -8.33 5.21
N PHE A 10 -2.58 -7.05 5.15
CA PHE A 10 -1.21 -6.59 5.31
C PHE A 10 -1.00 -5.74 6.57
N ALA A 11 -1.90 -5.84 7.55
CA ALA A 11 -1.74 -5.18 8.84
C ALA A 11 -0.38 -5.52 9.49
N GLY A 12 0.36 -4.48 9.88
CA GLY A 12 1.67 -4.60 10.52
C GLY A 12 2.80 -5.02 9.57
N LYS A 13 2.57 -4.99 8.25
CA LYS A 13 3.61 -5.22 7.23
C LYS A 13 4.05 -3.89 6.60
N VAL A 14 5.24 -3.90 6.02
CA VAL A 14 5.77 -2.80 5.21
C VAL A 14 5.83 -3.25 3.75
N ALA A 15 5.26 -2.47 2.85
CA ALA A 15 5.32 -2.69 1.40
C ALA A 15 6.16 -1.60 0.73
N TRP A 16 7.18 -2.01 -0.02
CA TRP A 16 8.02 -1.11 -0.82
C TRP A 16 7.58 -1.16 -2.28
N VAL A 17 7.04 -0.05 -2.77
CA VAL A 17 6.54 0.08 -4.14
C VAL A 17 7.45 0.98 -4.96
N THR A 18 8.04 0.45 -6.03
CA THR A 18 8.83 1.21 -7.01
C THR A 18 7.96 1.64 -8.19
N GLY A 19 8.26 2.78 -8.79
CA GLY A 19 7.38 3.37 -9.82
C GLY A 19 6.02 3.81 -9.25
N ALA A 20 5.98 4.16 -7.95
CA ALA A 20 4.75 4.48 -7.23
C ALA A 20 4.06 5.77 -7.67
N SER A 21 4.70 6.56 -8.53
CA SER A 21 4.26 7.93 -8.86
C SER A 21 3.05 8.01 -9.79
N SER A 22 2.66 6.91 -10.45
CA SER A 22 1.51 6.90 -11.37
C SER A 22 1.09 5.49 -11.77
N GLY A 23 -0.11 5.35 -12.31
CA GLY A 23 -0.55 4.14 -13.01
C GLY A 23 -0.60 2.92 -12.08
N ILE A 24 -0.04 1.80 -12.51
CA ILE A 24 -0.09 0.54 -11.75
C ILE A 24 0.63 0.66 -10.40
N GLY A 25 1.78 1.36 -10.35
CA GLY A 25 2.53 1.52 -9.10
C GLY A 25 1.72 2.31 -8.06
N GLU A 26 1.07 3.40 -8.48
CA GLU A 26 0.19 4.18 -7.62
C GLU A 26 -1.01 3.35 -7.13
N ALA A 27 -1.70 2.68 -8.05
CA ALA A 27 -2.85 1.82 -7.71
C ALA A 27 -2.44 0.69 -6.75
N THR A 28 -1.25 0.13 -6.93
CA THR A 28 -0.69 -0.90 -6.05
C THR A 28 -0.41 -0.35 -4.65
N ALA A 29 0.20 0.83 -4.55
CA ALA A 29 0.44 1.49 -3.27
C ALA A 29 -0.88 1.75 -2.53
N ARG A 30 -1.90 2.27 -3.22
CA ARG A 30 -3.24 2.48 -2.65
C ARG A 30 -3.86 1.18 -2.13
N ALA A 31 -3.84 0.11 -2.92
CA ALA A 31 -4.37 -1.19 -2.51
C ALA A 31 -3.65 -1.77 -1.28
N PHE A 32 -2.33 -1.59 -1.17
CA PHE A 32 -1.58 -2.01 0.02
C PHE A 32 -1.93 -1.17 1.26
N ALA A 33 -2.12 0.15 1.12
CA ALA A 33 -2.58 1.00 2.21
C ALA A 33 -3.98 0.60 2.71
N ASP A 34 -4.90 0.34 1.79
CA ASP A 34 -6.28 -0.09 2.11
C ASP A 34 -6.30 -1.41 2.88
N GLU A 35 -5.29 -2.26 2.66
CA GLU A 35 -5.07 -3.53 3.37
C GLU A 35 -4.13 -3.39 4.59
N GLY A 36 -3.88 -2.17 5.04
CA GLY A 36 -3.24 -1.88 6.34
C GLY A 36 -1.72 -1.97 6.35
N ALA A 37 -1.07 -1.98 5.18
CA ALA A 37 0.38 -1.92 5.11
C ALA A 37 0.89 -0.50 5.38
N ALA A 38 2.05 -0.40 6.03
CA ALA A 38 2.89 0.78 5.94
C ALA A 38 3.62 0.79 4.59
N LEU A 39 3.87 1.96 4.01
CA LEU A 39 4.41 2.08 2.65
C LEU A 39 5.78 2.76 2.61
N ILE A 40 6.64 2.26 1.72
CA ILE A 40 7.81 2.98 1.20
C ILE A 40 7.53 3.20 -0.29
N LEU A 41 7.45 4.46 -0.71
CA LEU A 41 7.17 4.82 -2.10
C LEU A 41 8.46 5.29 -2.76
N PHE A 42 8.78 4.74 -3.93
CA PHE A 42 9.97 5.11 -4.68
C PHE A 42 9.60 5.55 -6.09
N GLY A 43 10.07 6.74 -6.46
CA GLY A 43 9.85 7.40 -7.73
C GLY A 43 10.95 8.43 -8.01
N ARG A 44 10.98 8.96 -9.24
CA ARG A 44 12.03 9.88 -9.70
C ARG A 44 11.88 11.32 -9.19
N GLY A 45 10.70 11.71 -8.71
CA GLY A 45 10.42 13.04 -8.19
C GLY A 45 9.46 12.98 -7.02
N VAL A 46 9.73 13.76 -5.98
CA VAL A 46 8.94 13.78 -4.74
C VAL A 46 7.56 14.38 -4.94
N ASP A 47 7.41 15.33 -5.87
CA ASP A 47 6.13 16.00 -6.15
C ASP A 47 5.05 15.06 -6.68
N ALA A 48 5.45 13.91 -7.20
CA ALA A 48 4.57 12.90 -7.77
C ALA A 48 4.37 11.68 -6.85
N LEU A 49 4.82 11.74 -5.58
CA LEU A 49 4.71 10.66 -4.59
C LEU A 49 3.76 11.01 -3.44
#